data_AF-A0A930TAY4-F1
#
_entry.id   AF-A0A930TAY4-F1
#
_cell.length_a   1.000
_cell.length_b   1.000
_cell.length_c   1.000
_cell.angle_alpha   90.00
_cell.angle_beta   90.00
_cell.angle_gamma   90.00
#
_symmetry.space_group_name_H-M   'P 1'
#
loop_
_entity.id
_entity.type
_entity.pdbx_description
1 polymer ?
#
loop_
_entity_poly.entity_id
_entity_poly.type
_entity_poly.pdbx_seq_one_letter_code
_entity_poly.pdbx_strand_id
1 'polypeptide(L)'
;MTDYIKRIQSNLTGKKIKLSRPAIREELELLGYTNESLTSELTESVINTLVQKFSNEAEPKLLPDCEPIISSTPQEPEANHQDSANKLEIDTIIMPEPEQEFILDKCEASELILDKLPEPEQETETGIVVSDEDKHNLIASQASELGIELSDVEVVDLATSLKDDFLDYESFIDEVVTAVVTYHDHRTDKLQKKIKDAREHIEYRRKQLNRTLVGEFGEMNNFFRQGAAKRRELSKVIAAAFKT
;
A
#
# COMPACT_ATOMS: atom_id res chain seq x y z
N MET A 1 13.56 -10.25 13.00
CA MET A 1 12.46 -10.13 12.00
C MET A 1 12.70 -10.91 10.69
N THR A 2 13.79 -11.69 10.54
CA THR A 2 14.13 -12.41 9.28
C THR A 2 14.18 -13.94 9.41
N ASP A 3 13.79 -14.50 10.56
CA ASP A 3 14.10 -15.89 10.87
C ASP A 3 13.19 -16.88 10.13
N TYR A 4 11.96 -16.47 9.78
CA TYR A 4 11.06 -17.29 8.98
C TYR A 4 11.54 -17.42 7.52
N ILE A 5 12.07 -16.35 6.91
CA ILE A 5 12.65 -16.40 5.55
C ILE A 5 13.83 -17.38 5.51
N LYS A 6 14.68 -17.39 6.54
CA LYS A 6 15.78 -18.36 6.65
C LYS A 6 15.25 -19.80 6.77
N ARG A 7 14.19 -20.01 7.55
CA ARG A 7 13.54 -21.33 7.70
C ARG A 7 12.94 -21.81 6.38
N ILE A 8 12.25 -20.95 5.63
CA ILE A 8 11.72 -21.26 4.30
C ILE A 8 12.87 -21.60 3.33
N GLN A 9 13.90 -20.75 3.26
CA GLN A 9 15.06 -20.96 2.41
C GLN A 9 15.78 -22.30 2.71
N SER A 10 15.94 -22.64 3.99
CA SER A 10 16.54 -23.92 4.41
C SER A 10 15.71 -25.12 3.95
N ASN A 11 14.37 -25.04 4.05
CA ASN A 11 13.47 -26.11 3.62
C ASN A 11 13.48 -26.29 2.10
N LEU A 12 13.46 -25.20 1.34
CA LEU A 12 13.52 -25.23 -0.13
C LEU A 12 14.85 -25.81 -0.63
N THR A 13 15.96 -25.44 0.04
CA THR A 13 17.29 -25.99 -0.26
C THR A 13 17.33 -27.50 -0.03
N GLY A 14 16.68 -27.99 1.04
CA GLY A 14 16.52 -29.43 1.30
C GLY A 14 15.75 -30.16 0.19
N LYS A 15 14.84 -29.46 -0.50
CA LYS A 15 14.06 -29.97 -1.64
C LYS A 15 14.73 -29.71 -3.02
N LYS A 16 16.03 -29.36 -3.04
CA LYS A 16 16.84 -29.04 -4.25
C LYS A 16 16.41 -27.76 -4.99
N ILE A 17 15.60 -26.90 -4.39
CA ILE A 17 15.20 -25.61 -4.98
C ILE A 17 16.08 -24.51 -4.39
N LYS A 18 16.85 -23.83 -5.23
CA LYS A 18 17.73 -22.73 -4.81
C LYS A 18 17.07 -21.38 -5.11
N LEU A 19 16.43 -20.81 -4.09
CA LEU A 19 15.86 -19.46 -4.16
C LEU A 19 16.65 -18.49 -3.28
N SER A 20 16.82 -17.26 -3.78
CA SER A 20 17.44 -16.17 -3.04
C SER A 20 16.44 -15.59 -2.02
N ARG A 21 16.93 -15.00 -0.92
CA ARG A 21 16.05 -14.36 0.07
C ARG A 21 15.18 -13.24 -0.51
N PRO A 22 15.69 -12.39 -1.43
CA PRO A 22 14.85 -11.41 -2.12
C PRO A 22 13.73 -12.07 -2.92
N ALA A 23 14.02 -13.13 -3.69
CA ALA A 23 13.01 -13.85 -4.46
C ALA A 23 11.93 -14.49 -3.57
N ILE A 24 12.32 -15.07 -2.44
CA ILE A 24 11.36 -15.60 -1.46
C ILE A 24 10.47 -14.49 -0.90
N ARG A 25 11.03 -13.30 -0.66
CA ARG A 25 10.26 -12.14 -0.15
C ARG A 25 9.26 -11.63 -1.19
N GLU A 26 9.68 -11.52 -2.44
CA GLU A 26 8.83 -11.09 -3.56
C GLU A 26 7.66 -12.05 -3.75
N GLU A 27 7.91 -13.36 -3.73
CA GLU A 27 6.86 -14.38 -3.83
C GLU A 27 5.89 -14.37 -2.64
N LEU A 28 6.41 -14.10 -1.43
CA LEU A 28 5.57 -13.94 -0.25
C LEU A 28 4.68 -12.69 -0.33
N GLU A 29 5.21 -11.60 -0.88
CA GLU A 29 4.46 -10.36 -1.10
C GLU A 29 3.36 -10.56 -2.14
N LEU A 30 3.63 -11.31 -3.21
CA LEU A 30 2.61 -11.73 -4.19
C LEU A 30 1.51 -12.59 -3.57
N LEU A 31 1.83 -13.38 -2.55
CA LEU A 31 0.86 -14.19 -1.80
C LEU A 31 0.15 -13.39 -0.68
N GLY A 32 0.38 -12.08 -0.58
CA GLY A 32 -0.25 -11.20 0.41
C GLY A 32 0.37 -11.28 1.82
N TYR A 33 1.53 -11.93 1.98
CA TYR A 33 2.19 -12.06 3.28
C TYR A 33 3.21 -10.93 3.50
N THR A 34 2.73 -9.82 4.07
CA THR A 34 3.57 -8.66 4.38
C THR A 34 4.18 -8.75 5.79
N ASN A 35 5.43 -9.23 5.85
CA ASN A 35 6.47 -8.97 6.88
C ASN A 35 6.21 -9.26 8.38
N GLU A 36 5.02 -9.67 8.78
CA GLU A 36 4.75 -10.12 10.15
C GLU A 36 4.81 -11.64 10.21
N SER A 37 5.41 -12.17 11.27
CA SER A 37 5.81 -13.58 11.41
C SER A 37 4.76 -14.56 10.90
N LEU A 38 5.12 -15.40 9.92
CA LEU A 38 4.28 -16.53 9.52
C LEU A 38 4.14 -17.52 10.68
N THR A 39 2.91 -17.95 10.94
CA THR A 39 2.63 -19.09 11.82
C THR A 39 3.23 -20.36 11.24
N SER A 40 3.49 -21.36 12.08
CA SER A 40 4.14 -22.62 11.64
C SER A 40 3.33 -23.34 10.55
N GLU A 41 2.01 -23.35 10.69
CA GLU A 41 1.07 -23.98 9.74
C GLU A 41 1.09 -23.27 8.38
N LEU A 42 1.08 -21.93 8.39
CA LEU A 42 1.15 -21.12 7.17
C LEU A 42 2.50 -21.24 6.46
N THR A 43 3.57 -21.42 7.24
CA THR A 43 4.92 -21.64 6.70
C THR A 43 4.98 -22.91 5.86
N GLU A 44 4.36 -24.00 6.31
CA GLU A 44 4.30 -25.26 5.57
C GLU A 44 3.49 -25.12 4.28
N SER A 45 2.34 -24.44 4.34
CA SER A 45 1.51 -24.14 3.16
C SER A 45 2.31 -23.37 2.11
N VAL A 46 2.97 -22.27 2.50
CA VAL A 46 3.83 -21.47 1.61
C VAL A 46 4.96 -22.31 1.01
N ILE A 47 5.63 -23.15 1.81
CA ILE A 47 6.69 -24.01 1.30
C ILE A 47 6.14 -24.96 0.23
N ASN A 48 4.96 -25.53 0.43
CA ASN A 48 4.36 -26.44 -0.55
C ASN A 48 3.99 -25.70 -1.85
N THR A 49 3.42 -24.50 -1.74
CA THR A 49 3.12 -23.65 -2.91
C THR A 49 4.38 -23.29 -3.69
N LEU A 50 5.46 -22.86 -3.01
CA LEU A 50 6.74 -22.55 -3.65
C LEU A 50 7.36 -23.80 -4.29
N VAL A 51 7.30 -24.94 -3.61
CA VAL A 51 7.79 -26.20 -4.19
C VAL A 51 7.00 -26.56 -5.44
N GLN A 52 5.68 -26.44 -5.43
CA GLN A 52 4.86 -26.72 -6.61
C GLN A 52 5.18 -25.78 -7.78
N LYS A 53 5.36 -24.48 -7.50
CA LYS A 53 5.69 -23.46 -8.51
C LYS A 53 7.05 -23.74 -9.15
N PHE A 54 8.08 -23.99 -8.34
CA PHE A 54 9.47 -24.10 -8.81
C PHE A 54 9.93 -25.54 -9.09
N SER A 55 9.19 -26.58 -8.72
CA SER A 55 9.51 -27.97 -9.10
C SER A 55 9.04 -28.31 -10.51
N ASN A 56 8.03 -27.61 -11.02
CA ASN A 56 7.47 -27.84 -12.36
C ASN A 56 8.13 -26.98 -13.44
N GLU A 57 9.00 -26.05 -13.04
CA GLU A 57 9.76 -25.21 -13.96
C GLU A 57 11.02 -25.94 -14.46
N ALA A 58 10.79 -27.10 -15.08
CA ALA A 58 11.79 -27.90 -15.77
C ALA A 58 11.85 -27.50 -17.25
N GLU A 59 12.37 -26.30 -17.55
CA GLU A 59 13.16 -26.10 -18.78
C GLU A 59 13.96 -24.79 -18.71
N PRO A 60 15.31 -24.84 -18.72
CA PRO A 60 16.13 -23.66 -18.68
C PRO A 60 16.11 -22.99 -20.06
N LYS A 61 15.46 -21.83 -20.18
CA LYS A 61 15.77 -20.89 -21.25
C LYS A 61 17.19 -20.39 -21.03
N LEU A 62 18.12 -20.96 -21.78
CA LEU A 62 19.49 -20.51 -21.92
C LEU A 62 19.51 -19.02 -22.29
N LEU A 63 20.00 -18.19 -21.39
CA LEU A 63 20.51 -16.86 -21.71
C LEU A 63 21.82 -17.00 -22.49
N PRO A 64 22.07 -16.16 -23.50
CA PRO A 64 23.35 -16.15 -24.21
C PRO A 64 24.45 -15.54 -23.34
N ASP A 65 25.65 -16.11 -23.50
CA ASP A 65 26.91 -15.75 -22.87
C ASP A 65 27.20 -14.25 -22.86
N CYS A 66 27.53 -13.73 -21.68
CA CYS A 66 28.35 -12.53 -21.55
C CYS A 66 29.62 -12.90 -20.75
N GLU A 67 30.75 -12.78 -21.43
CA GLU A 67 32.11 -13.07 -20.96
C GLU A 67 32.54 -12.21 -19.75
N PRO A 68 33.53 -12.69 -18.96
CA PRO A 68 33.97 -12.03 -17.75
C PRO A 68 35.07 -10.99 -18.04
N ILE A 69 34.86 -9.75 -17.59
CA ILE A 69 35.96 -8.78 -17.43
C ILE A 69 36.39 -8.75 -15.97
N ILE A 70 37.60 -9.26 -15.79
CA ILE A 70 38.44 -9.19 -14.59
C ILE A 70 38.76 -7.72 -14.31
N SER A 71 38.68 -7.28 -13.05
CA SER A 71 39.78 -6.57 -12.35
C SER A 71 39.31 -5.80 -11.10
N SER A 72 39.72 -6.36 -9.96
CA SER A 72 40.38 -5.66 -8.83
C SER A 72 39.54 -4.86 -7.83
N THR A 73 39.34 -5.51 -6.67
CA THR A 73 39.32 -4.95 -5.30
C THR A 73 40.52 -4.01 -5.05
N PRO A 74 40.42 -3.00 -4.16
CA PRO A 74 40.72 -3.20 -2.73
C PRO A 74 39.78 -2.40 -1.79
N GLN A 75 39.17 -3.01 -0.78
CA GLN A 75 39.68 -3.14 0.60
C GLN A 75 38.95 -2.17 1.56
N GLU A 76 38.36 -2.79 2.58
CA GLU A 76 37.66 -2.26 3.76
C GLU A 76 38.46 -1.19 4.52
N PRO A 77 37.79 -0.39 5.37
CA PRO A 77 37.77 -0.79 6.78
C PRO A 77 36.42 -0.64 7.49
N GLU A 78 36.28 -1.55 8.45
CA GLU A 78 35.28 -1.64 9.50
C GLU A 78 35.03 -0.32 10.24
N ALA A 79 33.76 -0.01 10.50
CA ALA A 79 33.36 0.87 11.59
C ALA A 79 32.10 0.31 12.28
N ASN A 80 32.39 -0.42 13.34
CA ASN A 80 31.50 -0.80 14.43
C ASN A 80 30.95 0.45 15.12
N HIS A 81 29.63 0.65 15.18
CA HIS A 81 29.01 1.47 16.25
C HIS A 81 27.60 1.00 16.63
N GLN A 82 27.52 0.66 17.91
CA GLN A 82 26.36 0.32 18.73
C GLN A 82 25.37 1.47 18.88
N ASP A 83 24.12 1.06 19.12
CA ASP A 83 23.09 1.65 19.99
C ASP A 83 23.10 3.16 20.24
N SER A 84 22.00 3.82 19.88
CA SER A 84 21.14 4.49 20.87
C SER A 84 19.81 4.89 20.25
N ALA A 85 18.77 4.14 20.61
CA ALA A 85 17.39 4.59 20.52
C ALA A 85 17.14 5.66 21.59
N ASN A 86 16.48 6.75 21.23
CA ASN A 86 15.76 7.59 22.18
C ASN A 86 14.44 8.08 21.58
N LYS A 87 13.39 7.33 21.97
CA LYS A 87 12.10 7.80 22.52
C LYS A 87 11.53 9.11 21.95
N LEU A 88 10.51 8.98 21.11
CA LEU A 88 9.46 10.00 20.93
C LEU A 88 8.12 9.32 21.23
N GLU A 89 7.57 9.72 22.37
CA GLU A 89 6.20 9.45 22.83
C GLU A 89 5.21 10.09 21.86
N ILE A 90 4.22 9.34 21.41
CA ILE A 90 2.98 9.90 20.87
C ILE A 90 1.81 9.19 21.57
N ASP A 91 1.09 10.00 22.34
CA ASP A 91 -0.13 9.68 23.07
C ASP A 91 -1.16 8.97 22.18
N THR A 92 -1.60 7.80 22.62
CA THR A 92 -2.81 7.16 22.11
C THR A 92 -3.98 7.70 22.92
N ILE A 93 -4.76 8.59 22.30
CA ILE A 93 -6.06 9.01 22.80
C ILE A 93 -7.02 7.84 22.63
N ILE A 94 -7.32 7.18 23.76
CA ILE A 94 -8.45 6.27 23.90
C ILE A 94 -9.69 7.13 24.08
N MET A 95 -10.70 6.90 23.24
CA MET A 95 -12.07 7.34 23.53
C MET A 95 -13.05 6.18 23.23
N PRO A 96 -14.06 5.95 24.08
CA PRO A 96 -14.74 4.66 24.21
C PRO A 96 -16.16 4.63 23.62
N GLU A 97 -16.76 3.44 23.70
CA GLU A 97 -18.21 3.12 23.79
C GLU A 97 -19.08 3.22 22.51
N PRO A 98 -20.29 2.59 22.49
CA PRO A 98 -20.86 1.62 23.44
C PRO A 98 -21.47 0.35 22.82
N GLU A 99 -21.66 -0.60 23.70
CA GLU A 99 -22.55 -1.76 23.61
C GLU A 99 -24.01 -1.33 23.41
N GLN A 100 -24.77 -2.04 22.58
CA GLN A 100 -26.22 -2.14 22.73
C GLN A 100 -26.70 -3.58 22.50
N GLU A 101 -27.19 -4.16 23.58
CA GLU A 101 -28.08 -5.32 23.62
C GLU A 101 -29.44 -4.99 22.98
N PHE A 102 -30.05 -5.94 22.28
CA PHE A 102 -31.51 -6.05 22.23
C PHE A 102 -31.98 -7.51 22.23
N ILE A 103 -33.09 -7.71 22.94
CA ILE A 103 -33.64 -8.95 23.49
C ILE A 103 -34.99 -9.27 22.81
N LEU A 104 -35.29 -10.58 22.60
CA LEU A 104 -36.62 -11.20 22.31
C LEU A 104 -37.35 -10.73 21.03
N ASP A 105 -38.18 -11.51 20.33
CA ASP A 105 -39.12 -12.52 20.80
C ASP A 105 -39.50 -13.53 19.70
N LYS A 106 -40.00 -14.65 20.18
CA LYS A 106 -40.56 -15.83 19.52
C LYS A 106 -41.86 -15.49 18.78
N CYS A 107 -42.13 -16.08 17.61
CA CYS A 107 -43.48 -16.59 17.30
C CYS A 107 -43.50 -17.55 16.10
N GLU A 108 -44.19 -18.67 16.31
CA GLU A 108 -44.40 -19.80 15.42
C GLU A 108 -45.54 -19.56 14.42
N ALA A 109 -45.42 -20.23 13.27
CA ALA A 109 -46.45 -20.90 12.46
C ALA A 109 -47.81 -20.22 12.16
N SER A 110 -48.16 -20.14 10.88
CA SER A 110 -49.47 -20.58 10.36
C SER A 110 -49.42 -20.82 8.85
N GLU A 111 -49.79 -22.06 8.46
CA GLU A 111 -50.20 -22.47 7.12
C GLU A 111 -51.55 -21.84 6.72
N LEU A 112 -51.76 -21.62 5.42
CA LEU A 112 -52.90 -22.13 4.60
C LEU A 112 -53.29 -21.17 3.45
N ILE A 113 -53.07 -21.66 2.21
CA ILE A 113 -54.01 -21.80 1.08
C ILE A 113 -55.08 -20.70 0.89
N LEU A 114 -55.16 -20.08 -0.30
CA LEU A 114 -56.24 -20.30 -1.29
C LEU A 114 -56.25 -19.28 -2.45
N ASP A 115 -56.34 -19.83 -3.67
CA ASP A 115 -56.66 -19.19 -4.95
C ASP A 115 -57.70 -18.06 -4.89
N LYS A 116 -57.40 -16.95 -5.59
CA LYS A 116 -58.31 -16.29 -6.56
C LYS A 116 -57.63 -15.11 -7.30
N LEU A 117 -57.31 -15.32 -8.57
CA LEU A 117 -57.51 -14.32 -9.65
C LEU A 117 -59.01 -14.36 -10.05
N PRO A 118 -59.65 -13.33 -10.67
CA PRO A 118 -59.05 -12.31 -11.54
C PRO A 118 -59.59 -10.87 -11.40
N GLU A 119 -58.80 -9.88 -11.88
CA GLU A 119 -59.25 -8.69 -12.64
C GLU A 119 -58.01 -7.83 -13.01
N PRO A 120 -57.75 -7.48 -14.29
CA PRO A 120 -56.57 -6.70 -14.66
C PRO A 120 -56.95 -5.29 -15.15
N GLU A 121 -57.26 -4.35 -14.26
CA GLU A 121 -57.33 -2.92 -14.61
C GLU A 121 -56.97 -2.02 -13.42
N GLN A 122 -55.71 -2.03 -12.98
CA GLN A 122 -55.06 -0.87 -12.36
C GLN A 122 -53.59 -0.86 -12.80
N GLU A 123 -53.19 0.17 -13.53
CA GLU A 123 -51.79 0.56 -13.70
C GLU A 123 -51.26 0.97 -12.32
N THR A 124 -50.97 0.00 -11.47
CA THR A 124 -50.10 0.24 -10.32
C THR A 124 -48.70 0.33 -10.92
N GLU A 125 -48.06 1.49 -10.80
CA GLU A 125 -46.61 1.61 -10.93
C GLU A 125 -45.99 0.54 -10.03
N THR A 126 -45.62 -0.60 -10.61
CA THR A 126 -44.98 -1.70 -9.89
C THR A 126 -43.54 -1.28 -9.68
N GLY A 127 -43.32 -0.45 -8.66
CA GLY A 127 -41.98 -0.16 -8.18
C GLY A 127 -41.27 -1.47 -7.87
N ILE A 128 -40.11 -1.67 -8.48
CA ILE A 128 -39.25 -2.82 -8.22
C ILE A 128 -38.53 -2.52 -6.93
N VAL A 129 -38.79 -3.34 -5.91
CA VAL A 129 -38.02 -3.35 -4.66
C VAL A 129 -36.86 -4.32 -4.86
N VAL A 130 -35.63 -3.82 -4.82
CA VAL A 130 -34.42 -4.61 -5.06
C VAL A 130 -33.80 -5.02 -3.73
N SER A 131 -33.45 -6.31 -3.58
CA SER A 131 -32.77 -6.80 -2.38
C SER A 131 -31.32 -6.32 -2.32
N ASP A 132 -30.76 -6.17 -1.11
CA ASP A 132 -29.36 -5.77 -0.95
C ASP A 132 -28.39 -6.76 -1.61
N GLU A 133 -28.72 -8.05 -1.62
CA GLU A 133 -27.91 -9.08 -2.27
C GLU A 133 -27.87 -8.91 -3.80
N ASP A 134 -29.00 -8.56 -4.42
CA ASP A 134 -29.06 -8.26 -5.86
C ASP A 134 -28.25 -7.00 -6.20
N LYS A 135 -28.29 -5.97 -5.34
CA LYS A 135 -27.44 -4.77 -5.49
C LYS A 135 -25.96 -5.12 -5.43
N HIS A 136 -25.54 -5.85 -4.40
CA HIS A 136 -24.13 -6.24 -4.24
C HIS A 136 -23.63 -7.02 -5.45
N ASN A 137 -24.39 -8.01 -5.90
CA ASN A 137 -24.03 -8.85 -7.04
C ASN A 137 -23.96 -8.02 -8.33
N LEU A 138 -24.93 -7.14 -8.57
CA LEU A 138 -24.94 -6.31 -9.76
C LEU A 138 -23.79 -5.30 -9.77
N ILE A 139 -23.52 -4.62 -8.65
CA ILE A 139 -22.39 -3.68 -8.52
C ILE A 139 -21.07 -4.39 -8.79
N ALA A 140 -20.85 -5.56 -8.19
CA ALA A 140 -19.63 -6.34 -8.39
C ALA A 140 -19.48 -6.78 -9.87
N SER A 141 -20.56 -7.25 -10.49
CA SER A 141 -20.56 -7.66 -11.90
C SER A 141 -20.28 -6.47 -12.83
N GLN A 142 -20.98 -5.35 -12.65
CA GLN A 142 -20.83 -4.15 -13.47
C GLN A 142 -19.45 -3.52 -13.30
N ALA A 143 -18.92 -3.46 -12.07
CA ALA A 143 -17.57 -3.00 -11.84
C ALA A 143 -16.53 -3.89 -12.55
N SER A 144 -16.69 -5.21 -12.47
CA SER A 144 -15.81 -6.15 -13.17
C SER A 144 -15.87 -5.98 -14.70
N GLU A 145 -17.06 -5.79 -15.27
CA GLU A 145 -17.27 -5.52 -16.70
C GLU A 145 -16.62 -4.21 -17.16
N LEU A 146 -16.66 -3.18 -16.31
CA LEU A 146 -15.99 -1.89 -16.54
C LEU A 146 -14.47 -1.94 -16.31
N GLY A 147 -13.93 -3.08 -15.84
CA GLY A 147 -12.52 -3.22 -15.47
C GLY A 147 -12.13 -2.45 -14.21
N ILE A 148 -13.11 -2.16 -13.35
CA ILE A 148 -12.92 -1.48 -12.07
C ILE A 148 -12.84 -2.52 -10.96
N GLU A 149 -11.69 -2.56 -10.29
CA GLU A 149 -11.49 -3.43 -9.13
C GLU A 149 -12.05 -2.74 -7.86
N LEU A 150 -13.19 -3.24 -7.41
CA LEU A 150 -13.78 -2.89 -6.12
C LEU A 150 -13.48 -3.99 -5.10
N SER A 151 -13.17 -3.56 -3.87
CA SER A 151 -13.13 -4.45 -2.70
C SER A 151 -14.53 -4.69 -2.16
N ASP A 152 -14.71 -5.79 -1.42
CA ASP A 152 -16.02 -6.16 -0.84
C ASP A 152 -16.63 -5.04 0.01
N VAL A 153 -15.79 -4.30 0.74
CA VAL A 153 -16.23 -3.16 1.56
C VAL A 153 -16.77 -2.03 0.68
N GLU A 154 -16.09 -1.73 -0.43
CA GLU A 154 -16.52 -0.68 -1.37
C GLU A 154 -17.83 -1.08 -2.07
N VAL A 155 -18.04 -2.36 -2.36
CA VAL A 155 -19.30 -2.87 -2.93
C VAL A 155 -20.45 -2.69 -1.94
N VAL A 156 -20.25 -2.99 -0.65
CA VAL A 156 -21.25 -2.80 0.40
C VAL A 156 -21.56 -1.31 0.61
N ASP A 157 -20.53 -0.47 0.68
CA ASP A 157 -20.68 0.99 0.80
C ASP A 157 -21.48 1.57 -0.37
N LEU A 158 -21.25 1.08 -1.60
CA LEU A 158 -22.01 1.50 -2.76
C LEU A 158 -23.46 1.03 -2.73
N ALA A 159 -23.71 -0.22 -2.35
CA ALA A 159 -25.07 -0.77 -2.26
C ALA A 159 -25.93 -0.05 -1.23
N THR A 160 -25.35 0.30 -0.07
CA THR A 160 -26.05 1.07 0.97
C THR A 160 -26.32 2.52 0.57
N SER A 161 -25.55 3.06 -0.38
CA SER A 161 -25.78 4.41 -0.91
C SER A 161 -26.84 4.48 -2.00
N LEU A 162 -27.18 3.34 -2.62
CA LEU A 162 -28.19 3.23 -3.67
C LEU A 162 -29.60 3.14 -3.08
N LYS A 163 -30.56 3.72 -3.80
CA LYS A 163 -31.99 3.64 -3.45
C LYS A 163 -32.48 2.18 -3.52
N ASP A 164 -33.58 1.90 -2.83
CA ASP A 164 -34.20 0.56 -2.79
C ASP A 164 -35.33 0.42 -3.82
N ASP A 165 -35.95 1.55 -4.18
CA ASP A 165 -37.14 1.62 -5.02
C ASP A 165 -36.80 2.18 -6.41
N PHE A 166 -37.11 1.42 -7.45
CA PHE A 166 -36.91 1.81 -8.84
C PHE A 166 -38.19 1.63 -9.66
N LEU A 167 -38.39 2.50 -10.65
CA LEU A 167 -39.53 2.40 -11.56
C LEU A 167 -39.37 1.27 -12.57
N ASP A 168 -38.13 0.98 -12.95
CA ASP A 168 -37.77 0.01 -13.98
C ASP A 168 -36.31 -0.46 -13.79
N TYR A 169 -36.00 -1.65 -14.34
CA TYR A 169 -34.67 -2.24 -14.24
C TYR A 169 -33.59 -1.46 -15.01
N GLU A 170 -33.96 -0.71 -16.07
CA GLU A 170 -32.97 0.11 -16.80
C GLU A 170 -32.51 1.27 -15.91
N SER A 171 -33.43 1.99 -15.27
CA SER A 171 -33.09 3.03 -14.28
C SER A 171 -32.24 2.50 -13.13
N PHE A 172 -32.50 1.27 -12.67
CA PHE A 172 -31.69 0.65 -11.63
C PHE A 172 -30.25 0.38 -12.08
N ILE A 173 -30.09 -0.23 -13.26
CA ILE A 173 -28.76 -0.52 -13.83
C ILE A 173 -28.00 0.79 -14.10
N ASP A 174 -28.67 1.80 -14.66
CA ASP A 174 -28.08 3.11 -14.93
C ASP A 174 -27.60 3.80 -13.65
N GLU A 175 -28.38 3.73 -12.56
CA GLU A 175 -27.99 4.27 -11.26
C GLU A 175 -26.77 3.51 -10.69
N VAL A 176 -26.75 2.17 -10.79
CA VAL A 176 -25.61 1.33 -10.36
C VAL A 176 -24.35 1.66 -11.15
N VAL A 177 -24.43 1.71 -12.49
CA VAL A 177 -23.30 2.05 -13.35
C VAL A 177 -22.80 3.46 -13.05
N THR A 178 -23.72 4.42 -12.89
CA THR A 178 -23.37 5.80 -12.54
C THR A 178 -22.68 5.87 -11.18
N ALA A 179 -23.17 5.14 -10.18
CA ALA A 179 -22.56 5.07 -8.86
C ALA A 179 -21.14 4.49 -8.89
N VAL A 180 -20.94 3.37 -9.61
CA VAL A 180 -19.62 2.73 -9.78
C VAL A 180 -18.63 3.66 -10.48
N VAL A 181 -19.03 4.28 -11.59
CA VAL A 181 -18.17 5.21 -12.35
C VAL A 181 -17.82 6.43 -11.51
N THR A 182 -18.82 7.06 -10.87
CA THR A 182 -18.62 8.25 -10.04
C THR A 182 -17.68 7.95 -8.86
N TYR A 183 -17.83 6.78 -8.24
CA TYR A 183 -16.95 6.34 -7.16
C TYR A 183 -15.51 6.20 -7.64
N HIS A 184 -15.31 5.51 -8.76
CA HIS A 184 -13.99 5.29 -9.35
C HIS A 184 -13.31 6.61 -9.75
N ASP A 185 -14.05 7.54 -10.36
CA ASP A 185 -13.53 8.87 -10.73
C ASP A 185 -13.11 9.66 -9.50
N HIS A 186 -13.95 9.69 -8.46
CA HIS A 186 -13.62 10.37 -7.21
C HIS A 186 -12.40 9.75 -6.51
N ARG A 187 -12.27 8.41 -6.52
CA ARG A 187 -11.10 7.69 -6.00
C ARG A 187 -9.84 8.07 -6.77
N THR A 188 -9.93 8.13 -8.10
CA THR A 188 -8.83 8.50 -9.00
C THR A 188 -8.40 9.95 -8.79
N ASP A 189 -9.34 10.89 -8.73
CA ASP A 189 -9.08 12.30 -8.48
C ASP A 189 -8.41 12.54 -7.13
N LYS A 190 -8.89 11.85 -6.08
CA LYS A 190 -8.30 11.89 -4.75
C LYS A 190 -6.84 11.39 -4.78
N LEU A 191 -6.56 10.34 -5.54
CA LEU A 191 -5.20 9.82 -5.70
C LEU A 191 -4.31 10.80 -6.48
N GLN A 192 -4.81 11.36 -7.58
CA GLN A 192 -4.10 12.38 -8.36
C GLN A 192 -3.75 13.60 -7.51
N LYS A 193 -4.69 14.06 -6.68
CA LYS A 193 -4.46 15.16 -5.74
C LYS A 193 -3.36 14.83 -4.75
N LYS A 194 -3.39 13.65 -4.11
CA LYS A 194 -2.32 13.21 -3.19
C LYS A 194 -0.95 13.16 -3.88
N ILE A 195 -0.88 12.67 -5.12
CA ILE A 195 0.35 12.64 -5.90
C ILE A 195 0.86 14.06 -6.18
N LYS A 196 -0.04 14.99 -6.54
CA LYS A 196 0.30 16.39 -6.76
C LYS A 196 0.84 17.03 -5.48
N ASP A 197 0.15 16.88 -4.36
CA ASP A 197 0.56 17.42 -3.06
C ASP A 197 1.93 16.87 -2.63
N ALA A 198 2.18 15.57 -2.85
CA ALA A 198 3.47 14.96 -2.57
C ALA A 198 4.59 15.54 -3.44
N ARG A 199 4.36 15.75 -4.74
CA ARG A 199 5.32 16.38 -5.66
C ARG A 199 5.65 17.81 -5.22
N GLU A 200 4.64 18.59 -4.88
CA GLU A 200 4.81 19.96 -4.40
C GLU A 200 5.62 19.99 -3.10
N HIS A 201 5.33 19.10 -2.15
CA HIS A 201 6.08 19.00 -0.90
C HIS A 201 7.55 18.61 -1.12
N ILE A 202 7.83 17.66 -2.02
CA ILE A 202 9.20 17.28 -2.39
C ILE A 202 9.94 18.47 -3.02
N GLU A 203 9.31 19.18 -3.94
CA GLU A 203 9.92 20.33 -4.61
C GLU A 203 10.19 21.47 -3.61
N TYR A 204 9.25 21.71 -2.70
CA TYR A 204 9.40 22.68 -1.61
C TYR A 204 10.60 22.33 -0.72
N ARG A 205 10.71 21.08 -0.26
CA ARG A 205 11.87 20.63 0.54
C ARG A 205 13.18 20.72 -0.22
N ARG A 206 13.19 20.37 -1.51
CA ARG A 206 14.39 20.52 -2.37
C ARG A 206 14.82 21.98 -2.46
N LYS A 207 13.89 22.91 -2.63
CA LYS A 207 14.17 24.36 -2.64
C LYS A 207 14.70 24.84 -1.29
N GLN A 208 14.15 24.37 -0.18
CA GLN A 208 14.65 24.69 1.16
C GLN A 208 16.07 24.18 1.36
N LEU A 209 16.34 22.90 1.07
CA LEU A 209 17.68 22.33 1.19
C LEU A 209 18.70 23.07 0.34
N ASN A 210 18.37 23.40 -0.91
CA ASN A 210 19.25 24.20 -1.76
C ASN A 210 19.55 25.58 -1.18
N ARG A 211 18.55 26.24 -0.56
CA ARG A 211 18.76 27.52 0.12
C ARG A 211 19.66 27.38 1.34
N THR A 212 19.44 26.35 2.17
CA THR A 212 20.27 26.08 3.34
C THR A 212 21.70 25.76 2.93
N LEU A 213 21.91 24.86 1.98
CA LEU A 213 23.25 24.52 1.49
C LEU A 213 23.97 25.75 0.92
N VAL A 214 23.32 26.52 0.03
CA VAL A 214 23.93 27.75 -0.51
C VAL A 214 24.22 28.76 0.59
N GLY A 215 23.35 28.88 1.60
CA GLY A 215 23.57 29.72 2.78
C GLY A 215 24.78 29.28 3.59
N GLU A 216 24.86 28.01 3.98
CA GLU A 216 25.96 27.41 4.74
C GLU A 216 27.29 27.49 3.99
N PHE A 217 27.30 27.20 2.68
CA PHE A 217 28.49 27.39 1.84
C PHE A 217 28.91 28.86 1.77
N GLY A 218 27.94 29.79 1.73
CA GLY A 218 28.20 31.23 1.78
C GLY A 218 28.84 31.66 3.10
N GLU A 219 28.31 31.20 4.23
CA GLU A 219 28.85 31.47 5.57
C GLU A 219 30.25 30.90 5.74
N MET A 220 30.45 29.64 5.32
CA MET A 220 31.76 28.98 5.36
C MET A 220 32.79 29.72 4.51
N ASN A 221 32.42 30.15 3.29
CA ASN A 221 33.31 30.95 2.44
C ASN A 221 33.66 32.31 3.10
N ASN A 222 32.69 32.97 3.73
CA ASN A 222 32.92 34.19 4.49
C ASN A 222 33.88 33.96 5.67
N PHE A 223 33.72 32.87 6.40
CA PHE A 223 34.62 32.47 7.49
C PHE A 223 36.06 32.28 6.98
N PHE A 224 36.25 31.56 5.88
CA PHE A 224 37.58 31.36 5.30
C PHE A 224 38.23 32.68 4.83
N ARG A 225 37.44 33.59 4.25
CA ARG A 225 37.91 34.92 3.83
C ARG A 225 38.34 35.77 5.03
N GLN A 226 37.56 35.78 6.11
CA GLN A 226 37.92 36.49 7.34
C GLN A 226 39.19 35.91 7.97
N GLY A 227 39.31 34.58 8.03
CA GLY A 227 40.52 33.91 8.52
C GLY A 227 41.77 34.24 7.68
N ALA A 228 41.62 34.30 6.35
CA ALA A 228 42.70 34.71 5.45
C ALA A 228 43.12 36.17 5.67
N ALA A 229 42.17 37.08 5.90
CA ALA A 229 42.47 38.48 6.20
C ALA A 229 43.26 38.61 7.52
N LYS A 230 42.81 37.95 8.60
CA LYS A 230 43.50 37.93 9.90
C LYS A 230 44.93 37.37 9.79
N ARG A 231 45.13 36.28 9.04
CA ARG A 231 46.48 35.71 8.81
C ARG A 231 47.40 36.68 8.07
N ARG A 232 46.88 37.45 7.11
CA ARG A 232 47.67 38.48 6.42
C ARG A 232 48.05 39.62 7.35
N GLU A 233 47.15 40.05 8.24
CA GLU A 233 47.47 41.08 9.25
C GLU A 233 48.54 40.60 10.21
N LEU A 234 48.39 39.39 10.78
CA LEU A 234 49.43 38.77 11.62
C LEU A 234 50.77 38.67 10.91
N SER A 235 50.78 38.25 9.64
CA SER A 235 52.00 38.18 8.84
C SER A 235 52.67 39.54 8.67
N LYS A 236 51.89 40.62 8.49
CA LYS A 236 52.42 42.00 8.43
C LYS A 236 53.03 42.43 9.76
N VAL A 237 52.36 42.14 10.89
CA VAL A 237 52.85 42.48 12.23
C VAL A 237 54.16 41.75 12.54
N ILE A 238 54.23 40.45 12.25
CA ILE A 238 55.45 39.66 12.42
C ILE A 238 56.58 40.22 11.53
N ALA A 239 56.31 40.48 10.26
CA ALA A 239 57.30 41.04 9.34
C ALA A 239 57.80 42.43 9.77
N ALA A 240 56.97 43.23 10.44
CA ALA A 240 57.38 44.52 11.01
C ALA A 240 58.28 44.34 12.24
N ALA A 241 57.98 43.37 13.11
CA ALA A 241 58.76 43.09 14.33
C ALA A 241 60.18 42.58 14.03
N PHE A 242 60.42 41.95 12.89
CA PHE A 242 61.75 41.49 12.45
C PHE A 242 62.57 42.54 11.68
N LYS A 243 62.00 43.74 11.43
CA LYS A 243 62.71 44.84 10.72
C LYS A 243 63.37 45.85 11.66
N THR A 244 63.13 45.75 12.96
CA THR A 244 63.79 46.51 14.03
C THR A 244 64.94 45.73 14.62
#